data_AF-A0A0F4RM77-F1
#
_entry.id   AF-A0A0F4RM77-F1
#
_cell.length_a   1.000
_cell.length_b   1.000
_cell.length_c   1.000
_cell.angle_alpha   90.00
_cell.angle_beta   90.00
_cell.angle_gamma   90.00
#
_symmetry.space_group_name_H-M   'P 1'
#
loop_
_entity.id
_entity.type
_entity.pdbx_description
1 polymer ?
#
loop_
_entity_poly.entity_id
_entity_poly.type
_entity_poly.pdbx_seq_one_letter_code
_entity_poly.pdbx_strand_id
1 'polypeptide(L)'
;MFSHFQKNNFIKRIHPFAYQLIPFALFGWLSVQLILANEPDWFARLGSLIVAWAIFYLSRSQSTFNTVNQKWEHQRTQSHLVYLRKQFEADRQALELTFDIHACQHAQIAQVLQVPNPFCENDAEKVESFCRDVQKRLEENSGENPLSDLSNILNQFEERYARSHESNTIWLKTIWWTEFTLLIWGTIQWGYGDLLVDWIHS
;
A
#
# COMPACT_ATOMS: atom_id res chain seq x y z
N MET A 1 20.24 16.04 -13.62
CA MET A 1 19.27 16.06 -12.49
C MET A 1 18.91 14.67 -11.93
N PHE A 2 19.23 13.55 -12.62
CA PHE A 2 18.97 12.19 -12.13
C PHE A 2 20.02 11.62 -11.15
N SER A 3 21.25 12.13 -11.13
CA SER A 3 22.32 11.59 -10.26
C SER A 3 22.15 11.93 -8.77
N HIS A 4 21.47 13.04 -8.43
CA HIS A 4 21.19 13.41 -7.04
C HIS A 4 20.07 12.58 -6.41
N PHE A 5 19.13 12.05 -7.20
CA PHE A 5 18.05 11.18 -6.70
C PHE A 5 18.55 9.77 -6.34
N GLN A 6 19.52 9.24 -7.10
CA GLN A 6 20.12 7.93 -6.83
C GLN A 6 20.93 7.90 -5.53
N LYS A 7 21.73 8.94 -5.26
CA LYS A 7 22.55 9.02 -4.03
C LYS A 7 21.71 9.06 -2.76
N ASN A 8 20.55 9.73 -2.81
CA ASN A 8 19.68 9.90 -1.64
C ASN A 8 18.91 8.61 -1.29
N ASN A 9 18.62 7.75 -2.28
CA ASN A 9 17.98 6.46 -2.04
C ASN A 9 18.94 5.42 -1.46
N PHE A 10 20.24 5.50 -1.77
CA PHE A 10 21.24 4.56 -1.25
C PHE A 10 21.49 4.78 0.25
N ILE A 11 21.62 6.04 0.69
CA ILE A 11 21.80 6.38 2.11
C ILE A 11 20.57 5.96 2.92
N LYS A 12 19.35 6.18 2.39
CA LYS A 12 18.12 5.74 3.05
C LYS A 12 17.98 4.21 3.14
N ARG A 13 18.56 3.46 2.20
CA ARG A 13 18.59 1.98 2.25
C ARG A 13 19.65 1.44 3.21
N ILE A 14 20.83 2.06 3.31
CA ILE A 14 21.93 1.56 4.15
C ILE A 14 21.71 1.88 5.63
N HIS A 15 21.15 3.05 5.94
CA HIS A 15 20.93 3.49 7.32
C HIS A 15 20.22 2.44 8.18
N PRO A 16 19.08 1.83 7.79
CA PRO A 16 18.45 0.81 8.62
C PRO A 16 19.28 -0.47 8.77
N PHE A 17 20.06 -0.89 7.76
CA PHE A 17 20.95 -2.06 7.87
C PHE A 17 22.09 -1.82 8.86
N ALA A 18 22.71 -0.64 8.81
CA ALA A 18 23.78 -0.28 9.73
C ALA A 18 23.30 -0.28 11.19
N TYR A 19 22.09 0.24 11.44
CA TYR A 19 21.52 0.28 12.79
C TYR A 19 21.21 -1.09 13.38
N GLN A 20 21.06 -2.14 12.56
CA GLN A 20 20.83 -3.51 13.03
C GLN A 20 22.12 -4.30 13.20
N LEU A 21 23.10 -4.06 12.33
CA LEU A 21 24.39 -4.70 12.43
C LEU A 21 25.18 -4.22 13.66
N ILE A 22 25.00 -2.97 14.07
CA ILE A 22 25.71 -2.42 15.24
C ILE A 22 25.39 -3.18 16.54
N PRO A 23 24.11 -3.34 16.96
CA PRO A 23 23.76 -4.13 18.15
C PRO A 23 24.19 -5.59 18.02
N PHE A 24 24.00 -6.20 16.84
CA PHE A 24 24.40 -7.58 16.61
C PHE A 24 25.90 -7.78 16.79
N ALA A 25 26.72 -6.90 16.18
CA ALA A 25 28.17 -6.94 16.31
C ALA A 25 28.63 -6.61 17.74
N LEU A 26 28.00 -5.63 18.40
CA LEU A 26 28.34 -5.24 19.76
C LEU A 26 28.03 -6.36 20.77
N PHE A 27 26.82 -6.91 20.75
CA PHE A 27 26.46 -8.01 21.63
C PHE A 27 27.21 -9.29 21.31
N GLY A 28 27.43 -9.59 20.03
CA GLY A 28 28.26 -10.72 19.61
C GLY A 28 29.70 -10.60 20.10
N TRP A 29 30.31 -9.42 19.95
CA TRP A 29 31.66 -9.14 20.43
C TRP A 29 31.77 -9.28 21.95
N LEU A 30 30.86 -8.64 22.70
CA LEU A 30 30.84 -8.73 24.17
C LEU A 30 30.63 -10.17 24.65
N SER A 31 29.77 -10.91 23.97
CA SER A 31 29.53 -12.34 24.26
C SER A 31 30.80 -13.15 24.13
N VAL A 32 31.55 -12.98 23.04
CA VAL A 32 32.82 -13.69 22.82
C VAL A 32 33.87 -13.29 23.86
N GLN A 33 33.97 -12.01 24.19
CA GLN A 33 34.91 -11.55 25.22
C GLN A 33 34.62 -12.16 26.59
N LEU A 34 33.35 -12.22 27.01
CA LEU A 34 32.97 -12.79 28.31
C LEU A 34 33.17 -14.30 28.38
N ILE A 35 32.97 -15.02 27.26
CA ILE A 35 33.33 -16.43 27.16
C ILE A 35 34.83 -16.58 27.38
N LEU A 36 35.67 -15.88 26.60
CA LEU A 36 37.13 -16.00 26.69
C LEU A 36 37.70 -15.55 28.05
N ALA A 37 37.02 -14.64 28.74
CA ALA A 37 37.38 -14.20 30.09
C ALA A 37 36.98 -15.19 31.19
N ASN A 38 36.23 -16.25 30.86
CA ASN A 38 35.71 -17.25 31.78
C ASN A 38 34.84 -16.63 32.91
N GLU A 39 33.96 -15.70 32.54
CA GLU A 39 33.04 -15.02 33.48
C GLU A 39 31.57 -15.45 33.25
N PRO A 40 31.14 -16.61 33.77
CA PRO A 40 29.81 -17.16 33.50
C PRO A 40 28.66 -16.27 33.99
N ASP A 41 28.80 -15.68 35.19
CA ASP A 41 27.80 -14.77 35.78
C ASP A 41 27.55 -13.53 34.89
N TRP A 42 28.61 -12.93 34.37
CA TRP A 42 28.51 -11.75 33.50
C TRP A 42 27.96 -12.12 32.13
N PHE A 43 28.33 -13.29 31.60
CA PHE A 43 27.78 -13.82 30.37
C PHE A 43 26.26 -14.04 30.46
N ALA A 44 25.76 -14.62 31.56
CA ALA A 44 24.32 -14.79 31.78
C ALA A 44 23.56 -13.47 31.94
N ARG A 45 24.16 -12.49 32.65
CA ARG A 45 23.59 -11.13 32.76
C ARG A 45 23.53 -10.42 31.42
N LEU A 46 24.55 -10.55 30.58
CA LEU A 46 24.53 -10.01 29.22
C LEU A 46 23.39 -10.63 28.41
N GLY A 47 23.17 -11.94 28.53
CA GLY A 47 22.03 -12.63 27.92
C GLY A 47 20.68 -11.99 28.26
N SER A 48 20.44 -11.70 29.54
CA SER A 48 19.21 -11.03 29.98
C SER A 48 19.03 -9.63 29.37
N LEU A 49 20.13 -8.88 29.21
CA LEU A 49 20.13 -7.56 28.58
C LEU A 49 19.81 -7.66 27.08
N ILE A 50 20.38 -8.66 26.39
CA ILE A 50 20.10 -8.92 24.97
C ILE A 50 18.61 -9.25 24.78
N VAL A 51 18.05 -10.11 25.64
CA VAL A 51 16.62 -10.47 25.58
C VAL A 51 15.74 -9.24 25.78
N ALA A 52 16.01 -8.42 26.80
CA ALA A 52 15.25 -7.19 27.06
C ALA A 52 15.35 -6.20 25.87
N TRP A 53 16.54 -6.05 25.30
CA TRP A 53 16.77 -5.21 24.13
C TRP A 53 16.02 -5.73 22.90
N ALA A 54 16.07 -7.03 22.64
CA ALA A 54 15.39 -7.67 21.50
C ALA A 54 13.86 -7.51 21.60
N ILE A 55 13.28 -7.72 22.77
CA ILE A 55 11.83 -7.54 22.99
C ILE A 55 11.42 -6.08 22.74
N PHE A 56 12.17 -5.12 23.27
CA PHE A 56 11.89 -3.69 23.07
C PHE A 56 11.93 -3.31 21.59
N TYR A 57 12.96 -3.77 20.88
CA TYR A 57 13.11 -3.49 19.44
C TYR A 57 12.03 -4.16 18.59
N LEU A 58 11.69 -5.43 18.88
CA LEU A 58 10.63 -6.16 18.20
C LEU A 58 9.27 -5.45 18.36
N SER A 59 8.97 -4.96 19.57
CA SER A 59 7.75 -4.18 19.80
C SER A 59 7.73 -2.87 19.00
N ARG A 60 8.86 -2.15 18.97
CA ARG A 60 8.98 -0.89 18.22
C ARG A 60 8.90 -1.10 16.71
N SER A 61 9.55 -2.15 16.20
CA SER A 61 9.57 -2.49 14.77
C SER A 61 8.16 -2.85 14.29
N GLN A 62 7.43 -3.65 15.07
CA GLN A 62 6.04 -4.00 14.81
C GLN A 62 5.12 -2.77 14.82
N SER A 63 5.23 -1.88 15.81
CA SER A 63 4.42 -0.65 15.86
C SER A 63 4.66 0.25 14.64
N THR A 64 5.93 0.40 14.24
CA THR A 64 6.30 1.21 13.09
C THR A 64 5.76 0.59 11.80
N PHE A 65 5.88 -0.72 11.64
CA PHE A 65 5.33 -1.44 10.50
C PHE A 65 3.82 -1.27 10.39
N ASN A 66 3.09 -1.50 11.48
CA ASN A 66 1.63 -1.36 11.49
C ASN A 66 1.19 0.04 11.08
N THR A 67 1.88 1.08 11.57
CA THR A 67 1.58 2.48 11.22
C THR A 67 1.81 2.75 9.74
N VAL A 68 2.95 2.29 9.19
CA VAL A 68 3.27 2.46 7.77
C VAL A 68 2.28 1.69 6.90
N ASN A 69 1.96 0.44 7.27
CA ASN A 69 1.02 -0.39 6.53
C ASN A 69 -0.39 0.21 6.53
N GLN A 70 -0.87 0.69 7.68
CA GLN A 70 -2.15 1.39 7.77
C GLN A 70 -2.21 2.63 6.89
N LYS A 71 -1.13 3.42 6.84
CA LYS A 71 -1.06 4.61 5.97
C LYS A 71 -1.18 4.22 4.50
N TRP A 72 -0.49 3.16 4.08
CA TRP A 72 -0.54 2.67 2.71
C TRP A 72 -1.91 2.08 2.35
N GLU A 73 -2.51 1.27 3.22
CA GLU A 73 -3.87 0.74 3.04
C GLU A 73 -4.92 1.85 2.98
N HIS A 74 -4.78 2.88 3.81
CA HIS A 74 -5.67 4.04 3.77
C HIS A 74 -5.55 4.79 2.44
N GLN A 75 -4.33 5.04 1.96
CA GLN A 75 -4.10 5.68 0.65
C GLN A 75 -4.67 4.84 -0.50
N ARG A 76 -4.47 3.52 -0.44
CA ARG A 76 -5.04 2.59 -1.42
C ARG A 76 -6.56 2.68 -1.44
N THR A 77 -7.19 2.62 -0.27
CA THR A 77 -8.65 2.73 -0.13
C THR A 77 -9.17 4.06 -0.70
N GLN A 78 -8.50 5.18 -0.41
CA GLN A 78 -8.87 6.48 -0.97
C GLN A 78 -8.80 6.50 -2.50
N SER A 79 -7.73 5.95 -3.09
CA SER A 79 -7.59 5.87 -4.55
C SER A 79 -8.71 5.03 -5.19
N HIS A 80 -9.04 3.86 -4.61
CA HIS A 80 -10.15 3.05 -5.09
C HIS A 80 -11.51 3.75 -4.94
N LEU A 81 -11.75 4.46 -3.84
CA LEU A 81 -12.99 5.21 -3.65
C LEU A 81 -13.16 6.32 -4.70
N VAL A 82 -12.08 7.04 -5.03
CA VAL A 82 -12.09 8.05 -6.09
C VAL A 82 -12.40 7.40 -7.44
N TYR A 83 -11.78 6.25 -7.73
CA TYR A 83 -12.03 5.49 -8.94
C TYR A 83 -13.50 5.04 -9.05
N LEU A 84 -14.02 4.39 -8.01
CA LEU A 84 -15.41 3.93 -7.98
C LEU A 84 -16.40 5.09 -8.12
N ARG A 85 -16.15 6.22 -7.44
CA ARG A 85 -17.00 7.40 -7.56
C ARG A 85 -17.06 7.92 -9.01
N LYS A 86 -15.92 7.95 -9.70
CA LYS A 86 -15.86 8.37 -11.09
C LYS A 86 -16.51 7.38 -12.04
N GLN A 87 -16.38 6.08 -11.76
CA GLN A 87 -17.10 5.04 -12.49
C GLN A 87 -18.63 5.21 -12.34
N PHE A 88 -19.13 5.39 -11.12
CA PHE A 88 -20.56 5.64 -10.90
C PHE A 88 -21.07 6.92 -11.58
N GLU A 89 -20.24 7.97 -11.63
CA GLU A 89 -20.58 9.22 -12.34
C GLU A 89 -20.70 8.97 -13.84
N ALA A 90 -19.77 8.22 -14.44
CA ALA A 90 -19.82 7.82 -15.84
C ALA A 90 -21.02 6.92 -16.16
N ASP A 91 -21.28 5.90 -15.32
CA ASP A 91 -22.43 5.00 -15.48
C ASP A 91 -23.76 5.76 -15.41
N ARG A 92 -23.86 6.73 -14.49
CA ARG A 92 -25.04 7.58 -14.37
C ARG A 92 -25.23 8.44 -15.63
N GLN A 93 -24.17 9.06 -16.15
CA GLN A 93 -24.24 9.84 -17.39
C GLN A 93 -24.65 8.97 -18.58
N ALA A 94 -24.12 7.75 -18.68
CA ALA A 94 -24.50 6.80 -19.73
C ALA A 94 -25.98 6.38 -19.62
N LEU A 95 -26.51 6.19 -18.41
CA LEU A 95 -27.93 5.92 -18.18
C LEU A 95 -28.82 7.11 -18.57
N GLU A 96 -28.48 8.33 -18.14
CA GLU A 96 -29.21 9.56 -18.51
C GLU A 96 -29.26 9.70 -20.04
N LEU A 97 -28.13 9.47 -20.72
CA LEU A 97 -28.05 9.52 -22.18
C LEU A 97 -28.90 8.44 -22.86
N THR A 98 -28.91 7.22 -22.30
CA THR A 98 -29.74 6.12 -22.82
C THR A 98 -31.22 6.45 -22.70
N PHE A 99 -31.64 7.05 -21.57
CA PHE A 99 -33.02 7.53 -21.42
C PHE A 99 -33.37 8.64 -22.42
N ASP A 100 -32.46 9.59 -22.65
CA ASP A 100 -32.67 10.66 -23.63
C ASP A 100 -32.84 10.12 -25.06
N ILE A 101 -32.03 9.12 -25.46
CA ILE A 101 -32.16 8.44 -26.76
C ILE A 101 -33.53 7.76 -26.87
N HIS A 102 -33.95 7.01 -25.84
CA HIS A 102 -35.26 6.36 -25.83
C HIS A 102 -36.41 7.36 -25.85
N ALA A 103 -36.28 8.49 -25.15
CA ALA A 103 -37.28 9.55 -25.18
C ALA A 103 -37.44 10.13 -26.60
N CYS A 104 -36.33 10.35 -27.33
CA CYS A 104 -36.40 10.78 -28.74
C CYS A 104 -37.06 9.71 -29.63
N GLN A 105 -36.72 8.42 -29.46
CA GLN A 105 -37.37 7.32 -30.21
C GLN A 105 -38.88 7.26 -29.94
N HIS A 106 -39.28 7.35 -28.68
CA HIS A 106 -40.70 7.37 -28.30
C HIS A 106 -41.42 8.59 -28.84
N ALA A 107 -40.79 9.77 -28.83
CA ALA A 107 -41.36 10.99 -29.39
C ALA A 107 -41.61 10.86 -30.91
N GLN A 108 -40.65 10.31 -31.65
CA GLN A 108 -40.78 10.04 -33.08
C GLN A 108 -41.92 9.03 -33.37
N ILE A 109 -42.01 7.95 -32.59
CA ILE A 109 -43.08 6.95 -32.73
C ILE A 109 -44.46 7.55 -32.43
N ALA A 110 -44.57 8.31 -31.33
CA ALA A 110 -45.83 8.94 -30.91
C ALA A 110 -46.34 9.92 -31.96
N GLN A 111 -45.43 10.70 -32.57
CA GLN A 111 -45.74 11.59 -33.69
C GLN A 111 -46.29 10.82 -34.90
N VAL A 112 -45.63 9.73 -35.32
CA VAL A 112 -46.07 8.90 -36.46
C VAL A 112 -47.43 8.26 -36.21
N LEU A 113 -47.67 7.79 -34.98
CA LEU A 113 -48.92 7.15 -34.60
C LEU A 113 -50.04 8.15 -34.24
N GLN A 114 -49.75 9.46 -34.22
CA GLN A 114 -50.67 10.53 -33.78
C GLN A 114 -51.23 10.32 -32.36
N VAL A 115 -50.46 9.67 -31.50
CA VAL A 115 -50.81 9.42 -30.09
C VAL A 115 -50.18 10.53 -29.25
N PRO A 116 -50.84 11.05 -28.20
CA PRO A 116 -50.27 12.09 -27.34
C PRO A 116 -48.88 11.73 -26.83
N ASN A 117 -47.91 12.60 -27.11
CA ASN A 117 -46.52 12.43 -26.73
C ASN A 117 -46.27 12.99 -25.32
N PRO A 118 -45.70 12.21 -24.40
CA PRO A 118 -45.45 12.65 -23.03
C PRO A 118 -44.20 13.53 -22.87
N PHE A 119 -43.35 13.65 -23.89
CA PHE A 119 -42.04 14.32 -23.81
C PHE A 119 -42.02 15.71 -24.48
N CYS A 120 -42.75 15.87 -25.59
CA CYS A 120 -42.86 17.14 -26.30
C CYS A 120 -44.20 17.24 -27.04
N GLU A 121 -44.53 18.43 -27.52
CA GLU A 121 -45.71 18.65 -28.37
C GLU A 121 -45.58 17.85 -29.68
N ASN A 122 -46.70 17.33 -30.18
CA ASN A 122 -46.76 16.39 -31.33
C ASN A 122 -46.54 17.05 -32.70
N ASP A 123 -45.83 18.17 -32.74
CA ASP A 123 -45.48 18.87 -33.96
C ASP A 123 -44.13 18.36 -34.50
N ALA A 124 -44.04 18.18 -35.81
CA ALA A 124 -42.85 17.63 -36.46
C ALA A 124 -41.58 18.45 -36.17
N GLU A 125 -41.68 19.78 -36.22
CA GLU A 125 -40.56 20.68 -35.94
C GLU A 125 -40.08 20.59 -34.48
N LYS A 126 -41.02 20.39 -33.53
CA LYS A 126 -40.69 20.31 -32.11
C LYS A 126 -40.04 18.97 -31.77
N VAL A 127 -40.52 17.87 -32.33
CA VAL A 127 -39.87 16.55 -32.19
C VAL A 127 -38.46 16.56 -32.79
N GLU A 128 -38.28 17.19 -33.96
CA GLU A 128 -36.94 17.31 -34.58
C GLU A 128 -35.99 18.15 -33.72
N SER A 129 -36.44 19.28 -33.18
CA SER A 129 -35.63 20.12 -32.29
C SER A 129 -35.21 19.37 -31.01
N PHE A 130 -36.13 18.63 -30.40
CA PHE A 130 -35.85 17.82 -29.21
C PHE A 130 -34.80 16.73 -29.49
N CYS A 131 -34.93 16.03 -30.62
CA CYS A 131 -33.95 15.01 -31.01
C CYS A 131 -32.57 15.61 -31.34
N ARG A 132 -32.51 16.81 -31.94
CA ARG A 132 -31.25 17.53 -32.16
C ARG A 132 -30.58 17.94 -30.85
N ASP A 133 -31.35 18.37 -29.86
CA ASP A 133 -30.83 18.74 -28.53
C ASP A 133 -30.29 17.51 -27.77
N VAL A 134 -30.95 16.35 -27.89
CA VAL A 134 -30.46 15.07 -27.37
C VAL A 134 -29.16 14.67 -28.08
N GLN A 135 -29.12 14.78 -29.40
CA GLN A 135 -27.93 14.43 -30.18
C GLN A 135 -26.73 15.33 -29.85
N LYS A 136 -26.96 16.63 -29.65
CA LYS A 136 -25.91 17.56 -29.21
C LYS A 136 -25.33 17.16 -27.84
N ARG A 137 -26.18 16.78 -26.88
CA ARG A 137 -25.75 16.27 -25.56
C ARG A 137 -24.97 14.96 -25.67
N LEU A 138 -25.33 14.09 -26.62
CA LEU A 138 -24.59 12.87 -26.92
C LEU A 138 -23.18 13.18 -27.44
N GLU A 139 -23.07 14.12 -28.38
CA GLU A 139 -21.80 14.55 -28.96
C GLU A 139 -20.89 15.21 -27.90
N GLU A 140 -21.45 16.07 -27.05
CA GLU A 140 -20.73 16.73 -25.95
C GLU A 140 -20.21 15.74 -24.88
N ASN A 141 -20.98 14.69 -24.55
CA ASN A 141 -20.59 13.67 -23.57
C ASN A 141 -19.76 12.52 -24.16
N SER A 142 -19.61 12.44 -25.49
CA SER A 142 -18.84 11.39 -26.16
C SER A 142 -17.31 11.62 -26.16
N GLY A 143 -16.86 12.80 -25.72
CA GLY A 143 -15.44 13.18 -25.70
C GLY A 143 -14.66 12.52 -24.55
N GLU A 144 -13.50 11.93 -24.91
CA GLU A 144 -12.46 11.32 -24.06
C GLU A 144 -12.94 10.49 -22.88
N ASN A 145 -12.73 9.17 -22.95
CA ASN A 145 -13.14 8.21 -21.91
C ASN A 145 -12.38 8.49 -20.59
N PRO A 146 -12.96 9.21 -19.61
CA PRO A 146 -12.21 9.67 -18.44
C PRO A 146 -11.75 8.50 -17.55
N LEU A 147 -12.31 7.31 -17.78
CA LEU A 147 -11.96 6.06 -17.13
C LEU A 147 -10.62 5.48 -17.62
N SER A 148 -10.18 5.76 -18.86
CA SER A 148 -8.89 5.25 -19.34
C SER A 148 -7.73 5.91 -18.60
N ASP A 149 -7.80 7.23 -18.40
CA ASP A 149 -6.75 7.96 -17.68
C ASP A 149 -6.75 7.62 -16.19
N LEU A 150 -7.93 7.45 -15.61
CA LEU A 150 -8.07 7.05 -14.21
C LEU A 150 -7.55 5.63 -13.96
N SER A 151 -7.82 4.70 -14.87
CA SER A 151 -7.32 3.33 -14.77
C SER A 151 -5.80 3.28 -14.89
N ASN A 152 -5.20 4.09 -15.78
CA ASN A 152 -3.75 4.23 -15.86
C ASN A 152 -3.14 4.76 -14.56
N ILE A 153 -3.75 5.77 -13.92
CA ILE A 153 -3.29 6.30 -12.63
C ILE A 153 -3.41 5.25 -11.52
N LEU A 154 -4.52 4.50 -11.48
CA LEU A 154 -4.74 3.44 -10.51
C LEU A 154 -3.71 2.32 -10.66
N ASN A 155 -3.48 1.85 -11.90
CA ASN A 155 -2.49 0.82 -12.20
C ASN A 155 -1.07 1.27 -11.81
N GLN A 156 -0.70 2.52 -12.10
CA GLN A 156 0.59 3.08 -11.65
C GLN A 156 0.70 3.13 -10.13
N PHE A 157 -0.39 3.44 -9.42
CA PHE A 157 -0.42 3.41 -7.97
C PHE A 157 -0.27 1.98 -7.44
N GLU A 158 -0.99 1.02 -8.00
CA GLU A 158 -0.91 -0.39 -7.61
C GLU A 158 0.48 -0.98 -7.84
N GLU A 159 1.13 -0.65 -8.95
CA GLU A 159 2.53 -1.06 -9.19
C GLU A 159 3.50 -0.48 -8.16
N ARG A 160 3.33 0.80 -7.78
CA ARG A 160 4.15 1.44 -6.75
C ARG A 160 3.89 0.83 -5.38
N TYR A 161 2.63 0.55 -5.07
CA TYR A 161 2.21 -0.13 -3.85
C TYR A 161 2.83 -1.53 -3.78
N ALA A 162 2.69 -2.34 -4.83
CA ALA A 162 3.23 -3.69 -4.89
C ALA A 162 4.76 -3.70 -4.72
N ARG A 163 5.48 -2.84 -5.45
CA ARG A 163 6.94 -2.70 -5.30
C ARG A 163 7.35 -2.24 -3.91
N SER A 164 6.62 -1.30 -3.31
CA SER A 164 6.91 -0.85 -1.95
C SER A 164 6.60 -1.92 -0.91
N HIS A 165 5.51 -2.67 -1.09
CA HIS A 165 5.08 -3.73 -0.19
C HIS A 165 6.05 -4.90 -0.22
N GLU A 166 6.49 -5.33 -1.40
CA GLU A 166 7.51 -6.36 -1.57
C GLU A 166 8.84 -5.94 -0.92
N SER A 167 9.33 -4.72 -1.19
CA SER A 167 10.57 -4.24 -0.56
C SER A 167 10.46 -4.13 0.96
N ASN A 168 9.31 -3.69 1.48
CA ASN A 168 9.09 -3.58 2.93
C ASN A 168 9.01 -4.96 3.59
N THR A 169 8.32 -5.91 2.98
CA THR A 169 8.17 -7.28 3.52
C THR A 169 9.49 -8.03 3.56
N ILE A 170 10.33 -7.93 2.52
CA ILE A 170 11.70 -8.49 2.52
C ILE A 170 12.51 -7.87 3.66
N TRP A 171 12.47 -6.54 3.80
CA TRP A 171 13.20 -5.85 4.85
C TRP A 171 12.75 -6.32 6.23
N LEU A 172 11.45 -6.31 6.52
CA LEU A 172 10.88 -6.77 7.80
C LEU A 172 11.23 -8.21 8.12
N LYS A 173 11.22 -9.11 7.14
CA LYS A 173 11.65 -10.50 7.36
C LYS A 173 13.10 -10.54 7.85
N THR A 174 13.99 -9.76 7.25
CA THR A 174 15.40 -9.70 7.66
C THR A 174 15.56 -9.15 9.07
N ILE A 175 14.83 -8.07 9.42
CA ILE A 175 14.83 -7.54 10.80
C ILE A 175 14.36 -8.58 11.79
N TRP A 176 13.25 -9.22 11.46
CA TRP A 176 12.62 -10.18 12.33
C TRP A 176 13.54 -11.36 12.57
N TRP A 177 14.22 -11.84 11.52
CA TRP A 177 15.25 -12.89 11.66
C TRP A 177 16.42 -12.47 12.53
N THR A 178 16.94 -11.24 12.40
CA THR A 178 18.07 -10.78 13.23
C THR A 178 17.67 -10.58 14.69
N GLU A 179 16.52 -9.96 14.94
CA GLU A 179 15.95 -9.78 16.28
C GLU A 179 15.64 -11.13 16.95
N PHE A 180 15.05 -12.07 16.21
CA PHE A 180 14.75 -13.41 16.69
C PHE A 180 16.02 -14.23 16.98
N THR A 181 17.06 -14.09 16.15
CA THR A 181 18.36 -14.73 16.40
C THR A 181 19.01 -14.19 17.67
N LEU A 182 18.98 -12.86 17.88
CA LEU A 182 19.46 -12.25 19.12
C LEU A 182 18.65 -12.69 20.34
N LEU A 183 17.33 -12.83 20.19
CA LEU A 183 16.47 -13.34 21.26
C LEU A 183 16.84 -14.78 21.63
N ILE A 184 17.02 -15.67 20.66
CA ILE A 184 17.46 -17.06 20.90
C ILE A 184 18.83 -17.05 21.58
N TRP A 185 19.79 -16.31 21.03
CA TRP A 185 21.14 -16.24 21.56
C TRP A 185 21.15 -15.73 23.00
N GLY A 186 20.49 -14.60 23.27
CA GLY A 186 20.37 -14.04 24.62
C GLY A 186 19.65 -14.98 25.59
N THR A 187 18.66 -15.74 25.13
CA THR A 187 17.97 -16.74 25.95
C THR A 187 18.89 -17.91 26.32
N ILE A 188 19.71 -18.38 25.37
CA ILE A 188 20.72 -19.42 25.63
C ILE A 188 21.73 -18.91 26.65
N GLN A 189 22.25 -17.69 26.48
CA GLN A 189 23.18 -17.09 27.43
C GLN A 189 22.58 -16.93 28.82
N TRP A 190 21.35 -16.44 28.89
CA TRP A 190 20.68 -16.20 30.16
C TRP A 190 20.36 -17.50 30.92
N GLY A 191 19.88 -18.53 30.20
CA GLY A 191 19.44 -19.80 30.83
C GLY A 191 20.56 -20.82 31.04
N TYR A 192 21.59 -20.81 30.20
CA TYR A 192 22.63 -21.84 30.17
C TYR A 192 24.05 -21.26 30.20
N GLY A 193 24.21 -19.99 30.59
CA GLY A 193 25.49 -19.28 30.55
C GLY A 193 26.63 -20.05 31.22
N ASP A 194 26.40 -20.50 32.45
CA ASP A 194 27.39 -21.23 33.26
C ASP A 194 27.82 -22.53 32.56
N LEU A 195 26.85 -23.36 32.15
CA LEU A 195 27.10 -24.63 31.46
C LEU A 195 27.84 -24.45 30.13
N LEU A 196 27.55 -23.37 29.40
CA LEU A 196 28.12 -23.12 28.08
C LEU A 196 29.56 -22.62 28.19
N VAL A 197 29.84 -21.74 29.16
CA VAL A 197 31.20 -21.27 29.45
C VAL A 197 32.06 -22.42 29.96
N ASP A 198 31.55 -23.23 30.89
CA ASP A 198 32.25 -24.40 31.44
C ASP A 198 32.54 -25.44 30.34
N TRP A 199 31.58 -25.71 29.45
CA TRP A 199 31.77 -26.65 28.34
C TRP A 199 32.83 -26.20 27.33
N ILE A 200 32.99 -24.89 27.10
CA ILE A 200 34.00 -24.36 26.17
C ILE A 200 35.42 -24.44 26.74
N HIS A 201 35.56 -24.34 28.06
CA HIS A 201 36.87 -24.32 28.74
C HIS A 201 37.30 -25.69 29.30
N SER A 202 36.41 -26.68 29.28
CA SER A 202 36.70 -28.08 29.62
C SER A 202 37.34 -28.85 28.46
#